data_AF-A7SM78-F1
#
_entry.id   AF-A7SM78-F1
#
_cell.length_a   1.000
_cell.length_b   1.000
_cell.length_c   1.000
_cell.angle_alpha   90.00
_cell.angle_beta   90.00
_cell.angle_gamma   90.00
#
_symmetry.space_group_name_H-M   'P 1'
#
loop_
_entity.id
_entity.type
_entity.pdbx_description
1 polymer ?
#
loop_
_entity_poly.entity_id
_entity_poly.type
_entity_poly.pdbx_seq_one_letter_code
_entity_poly.pdbx_strand_id
1 'polypeptide(L)' 'RKRASYDQPSANAIRERIRAQNLKKAYMELQKTLPNVPPDTKLPRLNILLLAIDYISHLTCVL' A
#
# COMPACT_ATOMS: atom_id res chain seq x y z
N ARG A 1 29.29 -15.76 27.98
CA ARG A 1 27.97 -15.12 27.75
C ARG A 1 27.63 -15.22 26.26
N LYS A 2 27.01 -16.33 25.80
CA LYS A 2 26.68 -16.54 24.37
C LYS A 2 25.44 -15.70 24.02
N ARG A 3 25.66 -14.53 23.43
CA ARG A 3 24.63 -13.73 22.75
C ARG A 3 24.74 -14.04 21.26
N ALA A 4 23.79 -14.79 20.70
CA ALA A 4 23.45 -14.79 19.26
C ALA A 4 22.62 -16.04 18.91
N SER A 5 21.31 -15.97 19.12
CA SER A 5 20.32 -16.83 18.43
C SER A 5 18.88 -16.28 18.49
N TYR A 6 18.66 -15.11 19.12
CA TYR A 6 17.31 -14.54 19.33
C TYR A 6 16.98 -13.34 18.44
N ASP A 7 17.91 -12.83 17.63
CA ASP A 7 17.64 -11.68 16.74
C ASP A 7 17.10 -12.09 15.36
N GLN A 8 16.87 -13.38 15.12
CA GLN A 8 16.25 -13.81 13.87
C GLN A 8 14.74 -13.65 13.97
N PRO A 9 14.10 -12.87 13.07
CA PRO A 9 12.66 -12.77 13.03
C PRO A 9 12.05 -14.16 12.86
N SER A 10 10.99 -14.46 13.61
CA SER A 10 10.27 -15.71 13.41
C SER A 10 9.79 -15.83 11.97
N ALA A 11 9.60 -17.06 11.48
CA ALA A 11 9.06 -17.28 10.14
C ALA A 11 7.73 -16.52 9.92
N ASN A 12 6.93 -16.35 10.98
CA ASN A 12 5.71 -15.54 10.94
C ASN A 12 6.00 -14.05 10.74
N ALA A 13 6.96 -13.49 11.46
CA ALA A 13 7.36 -12.09 11.30
C ALA A 13 7.87 -11.80 9.89
N ILE A 14 8.61 -12.74 9.28
CA ILE A 14 9.08 -12.63 7.89
C ILE A 14 7.88 -12.60 6.92
N ARG A 15 6.93 -13.54 7.08
CA ARG A 15 5.71 -13.57 6.24
C ARG A 15 4.90 -12.29 6.34
N GLU A 16 4.67 -11.78 7.56
CA GLU A 16 3.90 -10.55 7.75
C GLU A 16 4.59 -9.32 7.17
N ARG A 17 5.94 -9.28 7.23
CA ARG A 17 6.70 -8.23 6.55
C ARG A 17 6.51 -8.27 5.03
N ILE A 18 6.59 -9.45 4.41
CA ILE A 18 6.35 -9.63 2.97
C ILE A 18 4.93 -9.21 2.62
N ARG A 19 3.94 -9.65 3.41
CA ARG A 19 2.53 -9.27 3.24
C ARG A 19 2.35 -7.75 3.30
N ALA A 20 2.96 -7.09 4.28
CA ALA A 20 2.90 -5.63 4.44
C ALA A 20 3.59 -4.88 3.27
N GLN A 21 4.69 -5.41 2.75
CA GLN A 21 5.37 -4.87 1.56
C GLN A 21 4.51 -5.01 0.30
N ASN A 22 3.90 -6.17 0.09
CA ASN A 22 2.98 -6.41 -1.02
C ASN A 22 1.77 -5.48 -0.97
N LEU A 23 1.18 -5.30 0.22
CA LEU A 23 0.08 -4.36 0.42
C LEU A 23 0.52 -2.93 0.11
N LYS A 24 1.69 -2.50 0.60
CA LYS A 24 2.23 -1.16 0.29
C LYS A 24 2.40 -0.97 -1.23
N LYS A 25 2.92 -1.98 -1.93
CA LYS A 25 3.06 -1.95 -3.39
C LYS A 25 1.71 -1.80 -4.08
N ALA A 26 0.69 -2.55 -3.68
CA ALA A 26 -0.67 -2.44 -4.22
C ALA A 26 -1.26 -1.04 -4.04
N TYR A 27 -1.08 -0.40 -2.87
CA TYR A 27 -1.52 0.99 -2.65
C TYR A 27 -0.79 1.98 -3.56
N MET A 28 0.51 1.80 -3.79
CA MET A 28 1.27 2.67 -4.70
C MET A 28 0.81 2.50 -6.15
N GLU A 29 0.55 1.27 -6.60
CA GLU A 29 0.01 1.03 -7.94
C GLU A 29 -1.40 1.62 -8.10
N LEU A 30 -2.28 1.46 -7.10
CA LEU A 30 -3.60 2.10 -7.10
C LEU A 30 -3.50 3.63 -7.16
N GLN A 31 -2.59 4.23 -6.40
CA GLN A 31 -2.40 5.68 -6.42
C GLN A 31 -1.97 6.19 -7.81
N LYS A 32 -1.13 5.45 -8.53
CA LYS A 32 -0.70 5.82 -9.89
C LYS A 32 -1.83 5.86 -10.91
N THR A 33 -2.94 5.17 -10.66
CA THR A 33 -4.11 5.21 -11.56
C THR A 33 -5.04 6.37 -11.26
N LEU A 34 -4.82 7.12 -10.17
CA LEU A 34 -5.66 8.25 -9.80
C LEU A 34 -5.27 9.49 -10.62
N PRO A 35 -6.24 10.22 -11.19
CA PRO A 35 -5.96 11.47 -11.91
C PRO A 35 -5.51 12.56 -10.93
N ASN A 36 -4.69 13.51 -11.43
CA ASN A 36 -4.25 14.70 -10.69
C ASN A 36 -3.49 14.44 -9.39
N VAL A 37 -3.00 13.22 -9.17
CA VAL A 37 -2.13 12.87 -8.05
C VAL A 37 -0.71 12.60 -8.58
N PRO A 38 0.27 13.48 -8.30
CA PRO A 38 1.66 13.21 -8.62
C PRO A 38 2.15 11.91 -7.97
N PRO A 39 2.98 11.10 -8.66
CA PRO A 39 3.38 9.77 -8.19
C PRO A 39 4.26 9.78 -6.92
N ASP A 40 4.84 10.93 -6.56
CA ASP A 40 5.64 11.13 -5.34
C ASP A 40 4.82 11.66 -4.16
N THR A 41 3.54 11.95 -4.37
CA THR A 41 2.66 12.47 -3.32
C THR A 41 2.47 11.43 -2.22
N LYS A 42 2.74 11.81 -0.98
CA LYS A 42 2.47 10.94 0.17
C LYS A 42 1.00 11.05 0.56
N LEU A 43 0.19 10.13 0.06
CA LEU A 43 -1.21 10.03 0.46
C LEU A 43 -1.42 9.03 1.61
N PRO A 44 -2.26 9.37 2.61
CA PRO A 44 -2.77 8.39 3.57
C PRO A 44 -3.53 7.27 2.84
N ARG A 45 -3.45 6.03 3.36
CA ARG A 45 -4.15 4.87 2.76
C ARG A 45 -5.65 5.11 2.58
N LEU A 46 -6.29 5.75 3.56
CA LEU A 46 -7.70 6.10 3.49
C LEU A 46 -8.00 7.02 2.31
N ASN A 47 -7.16 8.05 2.09
CA ASN A 47 -7.36 8.99 1.00
C ASN A 47 -7.19 8.32 -0.36
N ILE A 48 -6.24 7.39 -0.52
CA ILE A 48 -6.10 6.60 -1.75
C ILE A 48 -7.39 5.84 -2.06
N LEU A 49 -8.01 5.21 -1.04
CA LEU A 49 -9.26 4.47 -1.22
C LEU A 49 -10.44 5.40 -1.57
N LEU A 50 -10.57 6.54 -0.87
CA LEU A 50 -11.64 7.51 -1.14
C LEU A 50 -11.53 8.10 -2.54
N LEU A 51 -10.33 8.50 -2.97
CA LEU A 51 -10.09 9.00 -4.32
C LEU A 51 -10.35 7.94 -5.39
N ALA A 52 -10.02 6.67 -5.11
CA ALA A 52 -10.33 5.58 -6.04
C ALA A 52 -11.83 5.37 -6.22
N ILE A 53 -12.61 5.41 -5.12
CA ILE A 53 -14.07 5.30 -5.18
C ILE A 53 -14.68 6.47 -5.97
N ASP A 54 -14.24 7.69 -5.67
CA ASP A 54 -14.68 8.89 -6.38
C ASP A 54 -14.35 8.81 -7.88
N TYR A 55 -13.14 8.38 -8.22
CA TYR A 55 -12.73 8.25 -9.62
C TYR A 55 -13.51 7.17 -10.38
N ILE A 56 -13.74 6.00 -9.77
CA ILE A 56 -14.60 4.97 -10.35
C ILE A 56 -16.02 5.51 -10.57
N SER A 57 -16.56 6.24 -9.60
CA SER A 57 -17.90 6.84 -9.69
C SER A 57 -17.98 7.87 -10.81
N HIS A 58 -16.96 8.71 -10.96
CA HIS A 58 -16.85 9.68 -12.05
C HIS A 58 -16.83 8.99 -13.41
N LEU A 59 -15.97 7.98 -13.60
CA LEU A 59 -15.89 7.23 -14.86
C LEU A 59 -17.21 6.51 -15.18
N THR A 60 -17.90 5.97 -14.17
CA THR A 60 -19.20 5.29 -14.34
C THR A 60 -20.34 6.25 -14.73
N CYS A 61 -20.21 7.54 -14.40
CA CYS A 61 -21.21 8.54 -14.76
C CYS A 61 -20.97 9.15 -16.15
N VAL A 62 -19.71 9.21 -16.60
CA VAL A 62 -19.31 9.84 -17.86
C VAL A 62 -19.31 8.86 -19.04
N LEU A 63 -19.10 7.55 -18.77
CA LEU A 63 -19.24 6.46 -19.73
C LEU A 63 -20.67 5.92 -19.76
#